data_AF-A0A1M7F9B7-F1
#
_entry.id   AF-A0A1M7F9B7-F1
#
_cell.length_a   1.000
_cell.length_b   1.000
_cell.length_c   1.000
_cell.angle_alpha   90.00
_cell.angle_beta   90.00
_cell.angle_gamma   90.00
#
_symmetry.space_group_name_H-M   'P 1'
#
loop_
_entity.id
_entity.type
_entity.pdbx_description
1 polymer ?
#
loop_
_entity_poly.entity_id
_entity_poly.type
_entity_poly.pdbx_seq_one_letter_code
_entity_poly.pdbx_strand_id
1 'polypeptide(L)'
;MSIWFLLNGALVIWAAWNVVQSLAVHSVHHHILLGFAGFLLFIFNWTRNAVFATIRKVDDRAVKIKLARFSKKIMPYHRWIGTLSFVLIALHALTVIHLYGFNPGSMKILTGLLASVNLFILVLSGWYSQLIRHNLKSRRVHIGLGISMFILTALHLYF
;
A
#
# COMPACT_ATOMS: atom_id res chain seq x y z
N MET A 1 -6.68 20.76 0.48
CA MET A 1 -6.29 19.41 0.00
C MET A 1 -6.78 18.34 0.98
N SER A 2 -6.96 17.09 0.56
CA SER A 2 -7.37 16.00 1.48
C SER A 2 -6.28 15.67 2.50
N ILE A 3 -6.63 15.43 3.77
CA ILE A 3 -5.70 14.98 4.82
C ILE A 3 -4.92 13.72 4.41
N TRP A 4 -5.53 12.85 3.60
CA TRP A 4 -4.90 11.65 3.08
C TRP A 4 -3.69 11.93 2.17
N PHE A 5 -3.65 13.07 1.48
CA PHE A 5 -2.44 13.45 0.73
C PHE A 5 -1.27 13.75 1.66
N LEU A 6 -1.53 14.44 2.77
CA LEU A 6 -0.52 14.76 3.78
C LEU A 6 -0.03 13.49 4.47
N LEU A 7 -0.95 12.60 4.87
CA LEU A 7 -0.60 11.32 5.49
C LEU A 7 0.22 10.43 4.54
N ASN A 8 -0.12 10.37 3.26
CA ASN A 8 0.67 9.63 2.27
C ASN A 8 2.08 10.24 2.13
N GLY A 9 2.19 11.56 2.03
CA GLY A 9 3.48 12.25 1.95
C GLY A 9 4.36 11.99 3.17
N ALA A 10 3.79 12.10 4.38
CA ALA A 10 4.48 11.81 5.63
C ALA A 10 4.98 10.35 5.68
N LEU A 11 4.14 9.40 5.28
CA LEU A 11 4.53 7.99 5.26
C LEU A 11 5.63 7.69 4.24
N VAL A 12 5.62 8.35 3.07
CA VAL A 12 6.69 8.22 2.07
C VAL A 12 8.01 8.79 2.58
N ILE A 13 7.99 9.97 3.20
CA ILE A 13 9.19 10.58 3.79
C ILE A 13 9.76 9.67 4.87
N TRP A 14 8.91 9.12 5.74
CA TRP A 14 9.34 8.23 6.80
C TRP A 14 9.87 6.89 6.28
N ALA A 15 9.27 6.33 5.24
CA ALA A 15 9.78 5.13 4.57
C ALA A 15 11.15 5.39 3.91
N ALA A 16 11.31 6.53 3.23
CA ALA A 16 12.58 6.91 2.61
C ALA A 16 13.67 7.08 3.67
N TRP A 17 13.36 7.72 4.80
CA TRP A 17 14.28 7.83 5.94
C TRP A 17 14.70 6.45 6.46
N ASN A 18 13.74 5.54 6.69
CA ASN A 18 14.03 4.17 7.11
C ASN A 18 14.95 3.44 6.13
N VAL A 19 14.69 3.54 4.83
CA VAL A 19 15.54 2.93 3.81
C VAL A 19 16.96 3.45 3.89
N VAL A 20 17.16 4.78 3.99
CA VAL A 20 18.51 5.36 4.10
C VAL A 20 19.24 4.83 5.33
N GLN A 21 18.57 4.75 6.48
CA GLN A 21 19.16 4.20 7.70
C GLN A 21 19.50 2.71 7.55
N SER A 22 18.60 1.91 6.99
CA SER A 22 18.84 0.47 6.77
C SER A 22 19.97 0.22 5.77
N LEU A 23 20.09 1.04 4.72
CA LEU A 23 21.17 0.92 3.74
C LEU A 23 22.56 1.18 4.36
N ALA A 24 22.63 2.02 5.40
CA ALA A 24 23.87 2.31 6.11
C ALA A 24 24.33 1.16 7.03
N VAL A 25 23.40 0.32 7.50
CA VAL A 25 23.68 -0.72 8.51
C VAL A 25 23.83 -2.12 7.90
N HIS A 26 23.07 -2.43 6.85
CA HIS A 26 23.09 -3.77 6.24
C HIS A 26 24.11 -3.85 5.11
N SER A 27 24.76 -5.01 4.96
CA SER A 27 25.67 -5.30 3.83
C SER A 27 24.94 -5.82 2.58
N VAL A 28 23.72 -6.32 2.75
CA VAL A 28 22.89 -6.89 1.68
C VAL A 28 21.60 -6.07 1.56
N HIS A 29 21.41 -5.37 0.44
CA HIS A 29 20.37 -4.34 0.32
C HIS A 29 19.15 -4.72 -0.52
N HIS A 30 19.22 -5.80 -1.29
CA HIS A 30 18.17 -6.11 -2.27
C HIS A 30 16.79 -6.32 -1.62
N HIS A 31 16.74 -6.91 -0.42
CA HIS A 31 15.49 -7.08 0.31
C HIS A 31 14.87 -5.72 0.69
N ILE A 32 15.68 -4.73 1.09
CA ILE A 32 15.23 -3.36 1.39
C ILE A 32 14.65 -2.70 0.14
N LEU A 33 15.34 -2.81 -1.00
CA LEU A 33 14.90 -2.22 -2.26
C LEU A 33 13.59 -2.85 -2.77
N LEU A 34 13.44 -4.18 -2.65
CA LEU A 34 12.19 -4.88 -2.96
C LEU A 34 11.03 -4.39 -2.09
N GLY A 35 11.26 -4.28 -0.78
CA GLY A 35 10.28 -3.78 0.18
C GLY A 35 9.85 -2.35 -0.14
N PHE A 36 10.81 -1.47 -0.41
CA PHE A 36 10.55 -0.07 -0.74
C PHE A 36 9.84 0.09 -2.08
N ALA A 37 10.24 -0.64 -3.12
CA ALA A 37 9.55 -0.62 -4.41
C ALA A 37 8.10 -1.11 -4.28
N GLY A 38 7.88 -2.22 -3.55
CA GLY A 38 6.54 -2.72 -3.23
C GLY A 38 5.69 -1.69 -2.48
N PHE A 39 6.27 -1.01 -1.49
CA PHE A 39 5.64 0.08 -0.75
C PHE A 39 5.24 1.27 -1.64
N LEU A 40 6.12 1.72 -2.54
CA LEU A 40 5.82 2.84 -3.44
C LEU A 40 4.62 2.53 -4.35
N LEU A 41 4.55 1.30 -4.88
CA LEU A 41 3.40 0.86 -5.67
C LEU A 41 2.11 0.80 -4.84
N PHE A 42 2.20 0.34 -3.58
CA PHE A 42 1.08 0.38 -2.65
C PHE A 42 0.61 1.82 -2.40
N ILE A 43 1.52 2.76 -2.10
CA ILE A 43 1.16 4.16 -1.82
C ILE A 43 0.59 4.86 -3.05
N PHE A 44 1.15 4.59 -4.23
CA PHE A 44 0.58 5.07 -5.48
C PHE A 44 -0.89 4.62 -5.60
N ASN A 45 -1.15 3.34 -5.33
CA ASN A 45 -2.50 2.80 -5.33
C ASN A 45 -3.41 3.41 -4.25
N TRP A 46 -2.87 3.59 -3.05
CA TRP A 46 -3.58 4.15 -1.91
C TRP A 46 -3.93 5.63 -2.10
N THR A 47 -3.15 6.36 -2.90
CA THR A 47 -3.41 7.78 -3.25
C THR A 47 -4.78 7.99 -3.89
N ARG A 48 -5.39 6.96 -4.46
CA ARG A 48 -6.77 7.01 -4.94
C ARG A 48 -7.77 7.35 -3.83
N ASN A 49 -7.53 6.91 -2.59
CA ASN A 49 -8.34 7.30 -1.44
C ASN A 49 -8.32 8.83 -1.23
N ALA A 50 -7.13 9.44 -1.34
CA ALA A 50 -6.98 10.89 -1.26
C ALA A 50 -7.68 11.63 -2.42
N VAL A 51 -7.59 11.10 -3.64
CA VAL A 51 -8.30 11.62 -4.81
C VAL A 51 -9.82 11.55 -4.61
N PHE A 52 -10.37 10.41 -4.18
CA PHE A 52 -11.81 10.27 -3.94
C PHE A 52 -12.31 11.11 -2.76
N ALA A 53 -11.50 11.30 -1.72
CA ALA A 53 -11.80 12.25 -0.65
C ALA A 53 -11.84 13.70 -1.18
N THR A 54 -10.95 14.06 -2.10
CA THR A 54 -10.92 15.38 -2.73
C THR A 54 -12.14 15.60 -3.63
N ILE A 55 -12.51 14.61 -4.47
CA ILE A 55 -13.71 14.65 -5.32
C ILE A 55 -15.00 14.90 -4.51
N ARG A 56 -15.10 14.30 -3.32
CA ARG A 56 -16.28 14.45 -2.44
C ARG A 56 -16.39 15.83 -1.80
N LYS A 57 -15.27 16.53 -1.63
CA LYS A 57 -15.19 17.82 -0.93
C LYS A 57 -15.10 19.04 -1.84
N VAL A 58 -14.75 18.86 -3.12
CA VAL A 58 -14.66 19.99 -4.06
C VAL A 58 -16.05 20.46 -4.49
N ASP A 59 -16.30 21.76 -4.43
CA ASP A 59 -17.58 22.35 -4.81
C ASP A 59 -17.69 22.55 -6.33
N ASP A 60 -16.59 23.00 -6.96
CA ASP A 60 -16.51 23.19 -8.40
C ASP A 60 -16.80 21.88 -9.17
N ARG A 61 -17.89 21.90 -9.95
CA ARG A 61 -18.36 20.78 -10.76
C ARG A 61 -17.39 20.42 -11.88
N ALA A 62 -16.76 21.39 -12.53
CA ALA A 62 -15.83 21.14 -13.63
C ALA A 62 -14.58 20.40 -13.11
N VAL A 63 -14.05 20.84 -11.97
CA VAL A 63 -12.93 20.16 -11.28
C VAL A 63 -13.33 18.75 -10.84
N LYS A 64 -14.52 18.60 -10.25
CA LYS A 64 -15.07 17.30 -9.83
C LYS A 64 -15.13 16.31 -10.99
N ILE A 65 -15.66 16.73 -12.13
CA ILE A 65 -15.76 15.90 -13.35
C ILE A 65 -14.36 15.54 -13.87
N LYS A 66 -13.43 16.50 -13.92
CA LYS A 66 -12.04 16.28 -14.35
C LYS A 66 -11.37 15.19 -13.50
N LEU A 67 -11.44 15.31 -12.18
CA LEU A 67 -10.85 14.34 -11.25
C LEU A 67 -11.53 12.96 -11.34
N ALA A 68 -12.86 12.92 -11.50
CA ALA A 68 -13.58 11.66 -11.67
C ALA A 68 -13.21 10.93 -12.97
N ARG A 69 -13.07 11.65 -14.09
CA ARG A 69 -12.62 11.10 -15.37
C ARG A 69 -11.19 10.55 -15.26
N PHE A 70 -10.29 11.30 -14.63
CA PHE A 70 -8.92 10.87 -14.37
C PHE A 70 -8.89 9.59 -13.51
N SER A 71 -9.63 9.56 -12.40
CA SER A 71 -9.69 8.38 -11.52
C SER A 71 -10.27 7.14 -12.21
N LYS A 72 -11.24 7.33 -13.12
CA LYS A 72 -11.80 6.24 -13.94
C LYS A 72 -10.75 5.69 -14.92
N LYS A 73 -9.96 6.55 -15.57
CA LYS A 73 -8.90 6.16 -16.50
C LYS A 73 -7.81 5.30 -15.84
N ILE A 74 -7.50 5.56 -14.56
CA ILE A 74 -6.45 4.85 -13.81
C ILE A 74 -6.95 3.51 -13.22
N MET A 75 -8.27 3.30 -13.12
CA MET A 75 -8.87 2.12 -12.49
C MET A 75 -8.30 0.77 -12.98
N PRO A 76 -8.04 0.54 -14.30
CA PRO A 76 -7.47 -0.72 -14.76
C PRO A 76 -6.06 -0.96 -14.20
N TYR A 77 -5.23 0.08 -14.17
CA TYR A 77 -3.84 0.01 -13.67
C TYR A 77 -3.78 -0.21 -12.16
N HIS A 78 -4.75 0.33 -11.40
CA HIS A 78 -4.79 0.16 -9.96
C HIS A 78 -4.67 -1.30 -9.51
N ARG A 79 -5.36 -2.21 -10.22
CA ARG A 79 -5.33 -3.64 -9.90
C ARG A 79 -3.96 -4.26 -10.17
N TRP A 80 -3.43 -4.04 -11.36
CA TRP A 80 -2.15 -4.59 -11.76
C TRP A 80 -1.01 -4.04 -10.91
N ILE A 81 -1.04 -2.76 -10.56
CA ILE A 81 -0.08 -2.14 -9.65
C ILE A 81 -0.20 -2.73 -8.24
N GLY A 82 -1.42 -3.09 -7.81
CA GLY A 82 -1.65 -3.72 -6.51
C GLY A 82 -1.11 -5.15 -6.46
N THR A 83 -1.34 -5.91 -7.52
CA THR A 83 -0.74 -7.24 -7.69
C THR A 83 0.78 -7.17 -7.77
N LEU A 84 1.34 -6.23 -8.52
CA LEU A 84 2.80 -6.06 -8.60
C LEU A 84 3.39 -5.64 -7.25
N SER A 85 2.73 -4.74 -6.52
CA SER A 85 3.10 -4.39 -5.15
C SER A 85 3.17 -5.63 -4.25
N PHE A 86 2.14 -6.49 -4.30
CA PHE A 86 2.14 -7.74 -3.55
C PHE A 86 3.29 -8.68 -3.94
N VAL A 87 3.56 -8.85 -5.24
CA VAL A 87 4.68 -9.69 -5.71
C VAL A 87 6.01 -9.20 -5.14
N LEU A 88 6.28 -7.89 -5.21
CA LEU A 88 7.50 -7.31 -4.66
C LEU A 88 7.59 -7.47 -3.13
N ILE A 89 6.49 -7.27 -2.41
CA ILE A 89 6.44 -7.49 -0.95
C ILE A 89 6.62 -8.96 -0.58
N ALA A 90 6.09 -9.90 -1.38
CA ALA A 90 6.31 -11.32 -1.17
C ALA A 90 7.79 -11.70 -1.37
N LEU A 91 8.44 -11.18 -2.42
CA LEU A 91 9.88 -11.36 -2.63
C LEU A 91 10.71 -10.73 -1.51
N HIS A 92 10.33 -9.55 -1.03
CA HIS A 92 10.90 -8.93 0.17
C HIS A 92 10.78 -9.85 1.40
N ALA A 93 9.59 -10.40 1.68
CA ALA A 93 9.38 -11.29 2.81
C ALA A 93 10.23 -12.59 2.70
N LEU A 94 10.28 -13.20 1.51
CA LEU A 94 11.09 -14.39 1.26
C LEU A 94 12.58 -14.13 1.47
N THR A 95 13.09 -13.00 0.96
CA THR A 95 14.50 -12.63 1.14
C THR A 95 14.84 -12.30 2.59
N VAL A 96 13.95 -11.63 3.33
CA VAL A 96 14.10 -11.39 4.78
C VAL A 96 14.13 -12.71 5.55
N ILE A 97 13.21 -13.63 5.29
CA ILE A 97 13.17 -14.94 5.96
C ILE A 97 14.43 -15.75 5.62
N HIS A 98 14.90 -15.70 4.38
CA HIS A 98 16.12 -16.39 3.97
C HIS A 98 17.37 -15.85 4.66
N LEU A 99 17.50 -14.52 4.80
CA LEU A 99 18.67 -13.86 5.38
C LEU A 99 18.68 -13.87 6.91
N TYR A 100 17.53 -13.72 7.55
CA TYR A 100 17.42 -13.49 9.00
C TYR A 100 16.65 -14.58 9.75
N GLY A 101 16.10 -15.56 9.03
CA GLY A 101 15.22 -16.58 9.60
C GLY A 101 13.81 -16.06 9.89
N PHE A 102 12.90 -16.99 10.15
CA PHE A 102 11.56 -16.65 10.61
C PHE A 102 11.50 -16.64 12.14
N ASN A 103 11.39 -15.45 12.74
CA ASN A 103 11.22 -15.26 14.17
C ASN A 103 9.99 -14.38 14.45
N PRO A 104 8.81 -14.97 14.77
CA PRO A 104 7.61 -14.19 15.08
C PRO A 104 7.69 -13.41 16.40
N GLY A 105 8.70 -13.67 17.24
CA GLY A 105 9.02 -12.84 18.41
C GLY A 105 9.62 -11.48 18.05
N SER A 106 10.14 -11.31 16.83
CA SER A 106 10.57 -10.01 16.31
C SER A 106 9.34 -9.20 15.86
N MET A 107 9.11 -8.05 16.49
CA MET A 107 8.00 -7.15 16.12
C MET A 107 8.10 -6.68 14.67
N LYS A 108 9.31 -6.50 14.13
CA LYS A 108 9.54 -6.19 12.72
C LYS A 108 8.99 -7.27 11.80
N ILE A 109 9.34 -8.53 12.08
CA ILE A 109 8.91 -9.69 11.29
C ILE A 109 7.40 -9.89 11.45
N LEU A 110 6.86 -9.82 12.67
CA LEU A 110 5.43 -10.01 12.93
C LEU A 110 4.58 -8.96 12.22
N THR A 111 4.91 -7.67 12.36
CA THR A 111 4.17 -6.59 11.67
C THR A 111 4.31 -6.67 10.16
N GLY A 112 5.48 -7.07 9.64
CA GLY A 112 5.72 -7.29 8.22
C GLY A 112 4.89 -8.46 7.66
N LEU A 113 4.76 -9.55 8.42
CA LEU A 113 3.91 -10.69 8.08
C LEU A 113 2.43 -10.28 8.04
N LEU A 114 1.95 -9.59 9.07
CA LEU A 114 0.57 -9.10 9.13
C LEU A 114 0.26 -8.16 7.97
N ALA A 115 1.19 -7.24 7.65
CA ALA A 115 1.06 -6.37 6.48
C ALA A 115 1.03 -7.19 5.17
N SER A 116 1.90 -8.19 5.01
CA SER A 116 1.94 -9.02 3.81
C SER A 116 0.65 -9.83 3.61
N VAL A 117 0.12 -10.44 4.68
CA VAL A 117 -1.17 -11.16 4.67
C VAL A 117 -2.31 -10.20 4.35
N ASN A 118 -2.35 -9.03 4.97
CA ASN A 118 -3.38 -8.04 4.70
C ASN A 118 -3.32 -7.52 3.25
N LEU A 119 -2.12 -7.33 2.69
CA LEU A 119 -1.94 -6.93 1.28
C LEU A 119 -2.44 -8.02 0.33
N PHE A 120 -2.16 -9.29 0.64
CA PHE A 120 -2.68 -10.41 -0.14
C PHE A 120 -4.21 -10.41 -0.17
N ILE A 121 -4.86 -10.30 0.98
CA ILE A 121 -6.33 -10.24 1.09
C ILE A 121 -6.88 -8.98 0.40
N LEU A 122 -6.17 -7.85 0.50
CA LEU A 122 -6.53 -6.61 -0.18
C LEU A 122 -6.52 -6.79 -1.71
N VAL A 123 -5.48 -7.42 -2.27
CA VAL A 123 -5.40 -7.71 -3.70
C VAL A 123 -6.51 -8.68 -4.13
N LEU A 124 -6.70 -9.78 -3.40
CA LEU A 124 -7.77 -10.74 -3.68
C LEU A 124 -9.16 -10.09 -3.63
N SER A 125 -9.43 -9.25 -2.62
CA SER A 125 -10.71 -8.54 -2.51
C SER A 125 -10.94 -7.57 -3.67
N GLY A 126 -9.88 -6.94 -4.19
CA GLY A 126 -9.95 -6.08 -5.37
C GLY A 126 -10.34 -6.84 -6.64
N TRP A 127 -9.74 -8.01 -6.86
CA TRP A 127 -10.09 -8.90 -7.96
C TRP A 127 -11.50 -9.49 -7.80
N TYR A 128 -11.86 -9.94 -6.60
CA TYR A 128 -13.18 -10.46 -6.28
C TYR A 128 -14.30 -9.44 -6.55
N SER A 129 -14.11 -8.20 -6.12
CA SER A 129 -15.10 -7.13 -6.30
C SER A 129 -15.41 -6.88 -7.77
N GLN A 130 -14.43 -7.05 -8.64
CA GLN A 130 -14.60 -6.79 -10.06
C GLN A 130 -15.07 -8.01 -10.85
N LEU A 131 -14.53 -9.20 -10.57
CA LEU A 131 -14.81 -10.40 -11.36
C LEU A 131 -16.08 -11.12 -10.90
N ILE A 132 -16.43 -11.02 -9.62
CA ILE A 132 -17.47 -11.87 -9.03
C ILE A 132 -18.62 -11.05 -8.45
N ARG A 133 -18.35 -10.07 -7.58
CA ARG A 133 -19.41 -9.29 -6.91
C ARG A 133 -19.09 -7.81 -6.80
N HIS A 134 -19.62 -7.05 -7.75
CA HIS A 134 -19.55 -5.59 -7.73
C HIS A 134 -20.65 -4.98 -6.85
N ASN A 135 -20.48 -5.05 -5.53
CA ASN A 135 -21.43 -4.48 -4.57
C ASN A 135 -20.76 -3.59 -3.51
N LEU A 136 -21.58 -2.80 -2.80
CA LEU A 136 -21.09 -1.85 -1.79
C LEU A 136 -20.42 -2.54 -0.60
N LYS A 137 -20.84 -3.76 -0.23
CA LYS A 137 -20.24 -4.51 0.89
C LYS A 137 -18.79 -4.88 0.59
N SER A 138 -18.54 -5.49 -0.57
CA SER A 138 -17.21 -5.84 -1.06
C SER A 138 -16.30 -4.61 -1.14
N ARG A 139 -16.83 -3.49 -1.66
CA ARG A 139 -16.09 -2.22 -1.71
C ARG A 139 -15.72 -1.69 -0.32
N ARG A 140 -16.61 -1.78 0.67
CA ARG A 140 -16.32 -1.35 2.05
C ARG A 140 -15.23 -2.21 2.68
N VAL A 141 -15.28 -3.53 2.47
CA VAL A 141 -14.22 -4.45 2.93
C VAL A 141 -12.88 -4.08 2.30
N HIS A 142 -12.83 -3.90 0.98
CA HIS A 142 -11.60 -3.52 0.28
C HIS A 142 -11.02 -2.19 0.80
N ILE A 143 -11.87 -1.18 1.04
CA ILE A 143 -11.42 0.09 1.63
C ILE A 143 -10.91 -0.12 3.05
N GLY A 144 -11.60 -0.92 3.86
CA GLY A 144 -11.17 -1.26 5.23
C GLY A 144 -9.80 -1.92 5.25
N LEU A 145 -9.56 -2.90 4.37
CA LEU A 145 -8.27 -3.56 4.19
C LEU A 145 -7.18 -2.56 3.74
N GLY A 146 -7.53 -1.58 2.91
CA GLY A 146 -6.60 -0.51 2.52
C GLY A 146 -6.21 0.40 3.68
N ILE A 147 -7.16 0.76 4.56
CA ILE A 147 -6.88 1.52 5.78
C ILE A 147 -6.00 0.72 6.73
N SER A 148 -6.33 -0.56 6.98
CA SER A 148 -5.50 -1.41 7.83
C SER A 148 -4.12 -1.62 7.23
N MET A 149 -3.98 -1.70 5.89
CA MET A 149 -2.66 -1.78 5.25
C MET A 149 -1.82 -0.55 5.54
N PHE A 150 -2.41 0.65 5.42
CA PHE A 150 -1.70 1.89 5.73
C PHE A 150 -1.18 1.90 7.17
N ILE A 151 -2.00 1.47 8.12
CA ILE A 151 -1.63 1.39 9.55
C ILE A 151 -0.53 0.33 9.77
N LEU A 152 -0.70 -0.87 9.23
CA LEU A 152 0.27 -1.96 9.39
C LEU A 152 1.62 -1.62 8.74
N THR A 153 1.62 -0.91 7.62
CA THR A 153 2.86 -0.39 7.02
C THR A 153 3.54 0.62 7.93
N ALA A 154 2.79 1.57 8.51
CA ALA A 154 3.36 2.52 9.47
C ALA A 154 3.94 1.83 10.70
N LEU A 155 3.25 0.83 11.26
CA LEU A 155 3.75 0.02 12.36
C LEU A 155 5.01 -0.77 11.98
N HIS A 156 5.03 -1.35 10.77
CA HIS A 156 6.20 -2.07 10.29
C HIS A 156 7.41 -1.16 10.07
N LEU A 157 7.22 0.12 9.71
CA LEU A 157 8.29 1.10 9.61
C LEU A 157 8.76 1.64 10.98
N TYR A 158 7.95 1.48 12.02
CA TYR A 158 8.28 1.91 13.38
C TYR A 158 9.24 0.94 14.09
N PHE A 159 9.00 -0.36 13.93
CA PHE A 159 9.89 -1.42 14.42
C PHE A 159 11.08 -1.63 13.48
#